data_AF-A0A8J7ARQ7-F1
#
_entry.id   AF-A0A8J7ARQ7-F1
#
_cell.length_a   1.000
_cell.length_b   1.000
_cell.length_c   1.000
_cell.angle_alpha   90.00
_cell.angle_beta   90.00
_cell.angle_gamma   90.00
#
_symmetry.space_group_name_H-M   'P 1'
#
loop_
_entity.id
_entity.type
_entity.pdbx_description
1 polymer ?
#
loop_
_entity_poly.entity_id
_entity_poly.type
_entity_poly.pdbx_seq_one_letter_code
_entity_poly.pdbx_strand_id
1 'polypeptide(L)'
;MSDFVFDYPPSIELLQWLAKLSLRQTDVLPMAIRLWVILRSLYGNSDDPVYLEGLNNCFGYSEWRDLFFLDIDSHHQRDRVALLHNPNCPCSKTITDWLFDPETGIPQHQWQEDFTQHYSPSAAEMDRALNPTNWLYDPNRGCTEAQWRQALQQRYQLSEGELKTLTRVVQHPERERHRNRPFAVSRKTLKKDLKTLVSLGWLSAEGYRYRKVAEFPPVAISNQTVVLAPFDFGVAGQFIQSDLADFVDKFASPINGVRRFFLQVEYIIPGQLYSHIEQLQNQLKRLWSQTPVPPVRLVYRSAKLYQDEVERVVYPVCICYFQRAPYLFAYGQTPSDESQLNWYDYRLDRIQGLQLLSWDAPDIPPPLRSWEKKPIPPEKISEWMSEALGFEFYKPKESMLLRFDRYFYANYIAGTERDTLFEKLSHRQALSTARTAALSSGNRRMLEAILQSRSPQDIYCRVHYRAGDNNAIMRLRAWGQNVEVLLPWDLRQRMRSDLVESSRWYQ
;
A
#
# COMPACT_ATOMS: atom_id res chain seq x y z
N MET A 1 13.54 30.96 -28.47
CA MET A 1 14.23 30.75 -27.18
C MET A 1 13.10 30.70 -26.17
N SER A 2 12.90 29.59 -25.47
CA SER A 2 11.75 29.45 -24.56
C SER A 2 12.15 30.00 -23.18
N ASP A 3 11.51 31.09 -22.75
CA ASP A 3 11.74 31.83 -21.51
C ASP A 3 11.26 31.09 -20.23
N PHE A 4 11.18 29.76 -20.25
CA PHE A 4 10.68 28.98 -19.12
C PHE A 4 11.82 28.38 -18.31
N VAL A 5 12.02 28.94 -17.12
CA VAL A 5 12.98 28.48 -16.13
C VAL A 5 12.29 27.48 -15.20
N PHE A 6 12.94 26.35 -14.92
CA PHE A 6 12.52 25.40 -13.90
C PHE A 6 13.18 25.78 -12.56
N ASP A 7 12.44 26.48 -11.70
CA ASP A 7 12.90 27.02 -10.40
C ASP A 7 12.13 26.40 -9.21
N TYR A 8 11.43 25.29 -9.43
CA TYR A 8 10.62 24.68 -8.38
C TYR A 8 11.48 23.96 -7.32
N PRO A 9 11.22 24.21 -6.02
CA PRO A 9 11.91 23.51 -4.94
C PRO A 9 11.52 22.03 -4.93
N PRO A 10 12.33 21.13 -4.31
CA PRO A 10 12.05 19.70 -4.25
C PRO A 10 10.96 19.39 -3.20
N SER A 11 9.77 19.99 -3.35
CA SER A 11 8.60 19.76 -2.47
C SER A 11 8.09 18.32 -2.57
N ILE A 12 7.34 17.88 -1.57
CA ILE A 12 6.77 16.53 -1.53
C ILE A 12 5.90 16.26 -2.74
N GLU A 13 5.04 17.22 -3.08
CA GLU A 13 4.08 17.12 -4.15
C GLU A 13 4.79 17.07 -5.50
N LEU A 14 5.81 17.90 -5.72
CA LEU A 14 6.59 17.89 -6.95
C LEU A 14 7.33 16.56 -7.13
N LEU A 15 8.03 16.12 -6.09
CA LEU A 15 8.79 14.86 -6.11
C LEU A 15 7.85 13.66 -6.32
N GLN A 16 6.71 13.63 -5.64
CA GLN A 16 5.69 12.59 -5.82
C GLN A 16 5.10 12.64 -7.23
N TRP A 17 4.84 13.84 -7.77
CA TRP A 17 4.34 14.01 -9.13
C TRP A 17 5.34 13.52 -10.17
N LEU A 18 6.64 13.79 -10.00
CA LEU A 18 7.70 13.32 -10.89
C LEU A 18 7.86 11.81 -10.82
N ALA A 19 7.76 11.24 -9.61
CA ALA A 19 7.88 9.81 -9.41
C ALA A 19 6.65 9.01 -9.84
N LYS A 20 5.46 9.61 -9.78
CA LYS A 20 4.15 8.94 -9.91
C LYS A 20 3.98 7.75 -8.96
N LEU A 21 4.68 7.77 -7.83
CA LEU A 21 4.73 6.71 -6.82
C LEU A 21 4.93 7.34 -5.42
N SER A 22 4.58 6.61 -4.36
CA SER A 22 4.79 7.07 -2.98
C SER A 22 6.27 7.22 -2.66
N LEU A 23 6.65 8.37 -2.12
CA LEU A 23 8.02 8.66 -1.67
C LEU A 23 8.45 7.82 -0.45
N ARG A 24 7.52 7.12 0.24
CA ARG A 24 7.83 6.18 1.33
C ARG A 24 8.57 4.93 0.84
N GLN A 25 8.43 4.59 -0.44
CA GLN A 25 9.11 3.44 -1.01
C GLN A 25 10.62 3.72 -1.13
N THR A 26 11.45 2.77 -0.68
CA THR A 26 12.90 2.98 -0.49
C THR A 26 13.66 3.40 -1.75
N ASP A 27 13.18 3.02 -2.94
CA ASP A 27 13.83 3.32 -4.22
C ASP A 27 13.20 4.51 -4.97
N VAL A 28 12.08 5.04 -4.47
CA VAL A 28 11.31 6.07 -5.17
C VAL A 28 11.84 7.47 -4.90
N LEU A 29 12.12 7.82 -3.65
CA LEU A 29 12.66 9.15 -3.31
C LEU A 29 13.98 9.46 -4.04
N PRO A 30 14.99 8.55 -4.10
CA PRO A 30 16.19 8.78 -4.89
C PRO A 30 15.90 8.98 -6.39
N MET A 31 14.91 8.29 -6.94
CA MET A 31 14.49 8.47 -8.33
C MET A 31 13.84 9.83 -8.55
N ALA A 32 12.92 10.24 -7.67
CA ALA A 32 12.26 11.54 -7.72
C ALA A 32 13.28 12.69 -7.72
N ILE A 33 14.26 12.61 -6.82
CA ILE A 33 15.36 13.58 -6.72
C ILE A 33 16.18 13.61 -8.02
N ARG A 34 16.52 12.44 -8.60
CA ARG A 34 17.21 12.41 -9.89
C ARG A 34 16.42 13.12 -10.98
N LEU A 35 15.11 12.86 -11.09
CA LEU A 35 14.26 13.50 -12.09
C LEU A 35 14.24 15.02 -11.90
N TRP A 36 14.07 15.49 -10.66
CA TRP A 36 14.10 16.91 -10.31
C TRP A 36 15.44 17.58 -10.67
N VAL A 37 16.56 16.99 -10.28
CA VAL A 37 17.90 17.51 -10.61
C VAL A 37 18.17 17.48 -12.11
N ILE A 38 17.71 16.44 -12.83
CA ILE A 38 17.83 16.41 -14.29
C ILE A 38 17.05 17.58 -14.90
N LEU A 39 15.82 17.88 -14.44
CA LEU A 39 15.06 19.02 -14.94
C LEU A 39 15.79 20.35 -14.71
N ARG A 40 16.37 20.55 -13.52
CA ARG A 40 17.23 21.71 -13.24
C ARG A 40 18.44 21.79 -14.17
N SER A 41 19.09 20.66 -14.45
CA SER A 41 20.24 20.64 -15.36
C SER A 41 19.89 21.02 -16.81
N LEU A 42 18.62 20.87 -17.19
CA LEU A 42 18.14 21.13 -18.56
C LEU A 42 17.47 22.50 -18.70
N TYR A 43 16.75 22.94 -17.67
CA TYR A 43 15.83 24.07 -17.69
C TYR A 43 16.04 25.07 -16.54
N GLY A 44 17.03 24.86 -15.67
CA GLY A 44 17.36 25.79 -14.60
C GLY A 44 17.83 27.15 -15.10
N ASN A 45 17.97 28.09 -14.17
CA ASN A 45 18.52 29.41 -14.46
C ASN A 45 20.04 29.30 -14.75
N SER A 46 20.63 30.31 -15.39
CA SER A 46 22.09 30.36 -15.64
C SER A 46 22.90 30.29 -14.35
N ASP A 47 22.33 30.78 -13.24
CA ASP A 47 22.95 30.79 -11.92
C ASP A 47 22.70 29.49 -11.14
N ASP A 48 21.91 28.54 -11.69
CA ASP A 48 21.67 27.26 -11.04
C ASP A 48 22.94 26.39 -11.12
N PRO A 49 23.48 25.90 -9.99
CA PRO A 49 24.74 25.18 -9.94
C PRO A 49 24.77 23.84 -10.71
N VAL A 50 23.61 23.33 -11.13
CA VAL A 50 23.53 22.11 -11.95
C VAL A 50 23.11 22.38 -13.41
N TYR A 51 22.83 23.63 -13.78
CA TYR A 51 22.45 23.99 -15.14
C TYR A 51 23.59 23.76 -16.14
N LEU A 52 23.27 23.12 -17.26
CA LEU A 52 24.26 22.76 -18.28
C LEU A 52 24.17 23.72 -19.46
N GLU A 53 24.81 24.88 -19.34
CA GLU A 53 24.82 25.96 -20.35
C GLU A 53 25.25 25.46 -21.75
N GLY A 54 26.23 24.56 -21.80
CA GLY A 54 26.75 23.97 -23.05
C GLY A 54 25.88 22.88 -23.68
N LEU A 55 24.73 22.51 -23.09
CA LEU A 55 23.90 21.41 -23.58
C LEU A 55 22.85 21.89 -24.59
N ASN A 56 23.01 21.45 -25.84
CA ASN A 56 22.10 21.75 -26.94
C ASN A 56 20.64 21.34 -26.65
N ASN A 57 19.69 22.01 -27.32
CA ASN A 57 18.26 21.70 -27.23
C ASN A 57 17.91 20.26 -27.62
N CYS A 58 18.67 19.66 -28.55
CA CYS A 58 18.59 18.23 -28.85
C CYS A 58 19.90 17.57 -28.40
N PHE A 59 19.82 16.60 -27.49
CA PHE A 59 20.98 16.00 -26.85
C PHE A 59 20.84 14.48 -26.65
N GLY A 60 21.97 13.77 -26.61
CA GLY A 60 22.07 12.37 -26.23
C GLY A 60 22.46 12.20 -24.76
N TYR A 61 22.28 10.98 -24.24
CA TYR A 61 22.70 10.66 -22.87
C TYR A 61 24.18 10.96 -22.61
N SER A 62 25.06 10.65 -23.58
CA SER A 62 26.50 10.88 -23.39
C SER A 62 26.83 12.37 -23.27
N GLU A 63 26.21 13.21 -24.10
CA GLU A 63 26.40 14.67 -24.05
C GLU A 63 25.94 15.25 -22.71
N TRP A 64 24.77 14.82 -22.20
CA TRP A 64 24.30 15.22 -20.86
C TRP A 64 25.24 14.71 -19.75
N ARG A 65 25.62 13.42 -19.80
CA ARG A 65 26.51 12.80 -18.82
C ARG A 65 27.86 13.53 -18.74
N ASP A 66 28.41 13.89 -19.89
CA ASP A 66 29.76 14.44 -19.99
C ASP A 66 29.87 15.88 -19.50
N LEU A 67 28.73 16.58 -19.44
CA LEU A 67 28.64 17.90 -18.82
C LEU A 67 28.23 17.81 -17.33
N PHE A 68 27.45 16.80 -16.96
CA PHE A 68 26.91 16.67 -15.60
C PHE A 68 27.89 16.05 -14.59
N PHE A 69 28.67 15.04 -14.99
CA PHE A 69 29.59 14.35 -14.08
C PHE A 69 31.04 14.83 -14.22
N LEU A 70 31.78 14.80 -13.11
CA LEU A 70 33.22 15.02 -13.09
C LEU A 70 33.96 13.69 -13.28
N ASP A 71 35.23 13.74 -13.70
CA ASP A 71 36.14 12.60 -13.80
C ASP A 71 35.58 11.41 -14.62
N ILE A 72 34.90 11.73 -15.73
CA ILE A 72 34.11 10.77 -16.52
C ILE A 72 34.91 9.56 -16.95
N ASP A 73 36.16 9.78 -17.38
CA ASP A 73 37.02 8.73 -17.92
C ASP A 73 37.45 7.69 -16.88
N SER A 74 37.42 8.05 -15.61
CA SER A 74 37.83 7.17 -14.52
C SER A 74 36.63 6.51 -13.83
N HIS A 75 35.50 7.23 -13.72
CA HIS A 75 34.41 6.82 -12.82
C HIS A 75 33.04 6.64 -13.47
N HIS A 76 32.83 7.18 -14.68
CA HIS A 76 31.54 7.17 -15.39
C HIS A 76 31.61 6.49 -16.77
N GLN A 77 32.63 5.65 -16.99
CA GLN A 77 32.73 4.76 -18.14
C GLN A 77 31.97 3.45 -17.90
N ARG A 78 31.25 2.97 -18.94
CA ARG A 78 30.49 1.70 -18.97
C ARG A 78 29.27 1.66 -18.02
N ASP A 79 28.56 0.54 -17.99
CA ASP A 79 27.35 0.34 -17.15
C ASP A 79 27.72 -0.05 -15.69
N ARG A 80 28.64 0.68 -15.05
CA ARG A 80 29.03 0.46 -13.65
C ARG A 80 28.55 1.61 -12.76
N VAL A 81 28.30 1.29 -11.49
CA VAL A 81 27.99 2.29 -10.47
C VAL A 81 29.31 2.95 -10.02
N ALA A 82 29.35 4.28 -10.04
CA ALA A 82 30.54 5.02 -9.63
C ALA A 82 30.84 4.81 -8.13
N LEU A 83 32.09 4.48 -7.82
CA LEU A 83 32.59 4.52 -6.45
C LEU A 83 32.69 5.98 -5.97
N LEU A 84 32.74 6.18 -4.66
CA LEU A 84 33.00 7.50 -4.11
C LEU A 84 34.37 7.98 -4.60
N HIS A 85 34.41 9.20 -5.13
CA HIS A 85 35.61 9.79 -5.72
C HIS A 85 35.61 11.29 -5.38
N ASN A 86 35.48 12.17 -6.38
CA ASN A 86 35.39 13.60 -6.18
C ASN A 86 34.13 13.98 -5.38
N PRO A 87 34.27 14.66 -4.22
CA PRO A 87 33.13 15.04 -3.38
C PRO A 87 32.19 16.05 -4.06
N ASN A 88 32.69 16.83 -5.01
CA ASN A 88 31.90 17.80 -5.75
C ASN A 88 31.16 17.19 -6.96
N CYS A 89 31.47 15.94 -7.33
CA CYS A 89 30.75 15.27 -8.41
C CYS A 89 29.30 15.01 -7.98
N PRO A 90 28.29 15.26 -8.84
CA PRO A 90 26.88 15.00 -8.51
C PRO A 90 26.56 13.57 -8.04
N CYS A 91 27.38 12.57 -8.39
CA CYS A 91 27.19 11.19 -7.93
C CYS A 91 27.66 10.95 -6.49
N SER A 92 28.41 11.86 -5.89
CA SER A 92 28.85 11.82 -4.49
C SER A 92 27.80 12.41 -3.54
N LYS A 93 26.95 13.32 -4.04
CA LYS A 93 25.88 13.96 -3.25
C LYS A 93 24.82 12.95 -2.80
N THR A 94 24.42 13.09 -1.54
CA THR A 94 23.42 12.26 -0.88
C THR A 94 21.99 12.77 -1.07
N ILE A 95 20.98 12.02 -0.63
CA ILE A 95 19.57 12.45 -0.61
C ILE A 95 19.45 13.78 0.13
N THR A 96 20.05 13.88 1.32
CA THR A 96 19.99 15.09 2.14
C THR A 96 20.75 16.25 1.52
N ASP A 97 21.89 16.00 0.86
CA ASP A 97 22.64 17.05 0.15
C ASP A 97 21.82 17.67 -0.99
N TRP A 98 20.96 16.88 -1.66
CA TRP A 98 20.10 17.39 -2.72
C TRP A 98 18.84 18.08 -2.20
N LEU A 99 18.18 17.50 -1.19
CA LEU A 99 16.93 18.05 -0.65
C LEU A 99 17.16 19.34 0.14
N PHE A 100 18.24 19.40 0.92
CA PHE A 100 18.46 20.45 1.92
C PHE A 100 19.63 21.37 1.55
N ASP A 101 19.96 21.42 0.26
CA ASP A 101 20.92 22.38 -0.28
C ASP A 101 20.49 23.82 0.08
N PRO A 102 21.36 24.65 0.68
CA PRO A 102 20.96 25.98 1.16
C PRO A 102 20.50 26.95 0.06
N GLU A 103 20.99 26.76 -1.17
CA GLU A 103 20.70 27.66 -2.29
C GLU A 103 19.46 27.21 -3.06
N THR A 104 19.28 25.90 -3.18
CA THR A 104 18.36 25.33 -4.19
C THR A 104 17.43 24.24 -3.65
N GLY A 105 17.61 23.86 -2.39
CA GLY A 105 16.79 22.90 -1.68
C GLY A 105 15.67 23.57 -0.89
N ILE A 106 15.19 22.85 0.12
CA ILE A 106 14.14 23.27 1.04
C ILE A 106 14.64 23.06 2.48
N PRO A 107 14.28 23.92 3.46
CA PRO A 107 14.69 23.69 4.84
C PRO A 107 14.26 22.31 5.35
N GLN A 108 15.18 21.61 6.03
CA GLN A 108 14.95 20.23 6.47
C GLN A 108 13.69 20.08 7.33
N HIS A 109 13.46 20.99 8.28
CA HIS A 109 12.29 20.94 9.16
C HIS A 109 10.99 21.05 8.36
N GLN A 110 10.92 21.98 7.40
CA GLN A 110 9.77 22.19 6.54
C GLN A 110 9.46 20.94 5.72
N TRP A 111 10.47 20.37 5.05
CA TRP A 111 10.27 19.14 4.26
C TRP A 111 9.81 17.97 5.12
N GLN A 112 10.35 17.82 6.34
CA GLN A 112 9.94 16.77 7.26
C GLN A 112 8.51 16.96 7.76
N GLU A 113 8.08 18.21 8.00
CA GLU A 113 6.69 18.55 8.32
C GLU A 113 5.75 18.20 7.16
N ASP A 114 6.07 18.62 5.94
CA ASP A 114 5.28 18.35 4.73
C ASP A 114 5.18 16.84 4.47
N PHE A 115 6.30 16.13 4.58
CA PHE A 115 6.35 14.67 4.43
C PHE A 115 5.52 13.98 5.51
N THR A 116 5.51 14.53 6.74
CA THR A 116 4.68 14.01 7.83
C THR A 116 3.20 14.21 7.59
N GLN A 117 2.80 15.39 7.12
CA GLN A 117 1.41 15.68 6.77
C GLN A 117 0.91 14.77 5.64
N HIS A 118 1.76 14.46 4.67
CA HIS A 118 1.38 13.64 3.51
C HIS A 118 1.33 12.13 3.80
N TYR A 119 2.24 11.64 4.64
CA TYR A 119 2.48 10.19 4.76
C TYR A 119 2.32 9.63 6.18
N SER A 120 2.23 10.49 7.20
CA SER A 120 2.21 10.14 8.62
C SER A 120 3.24 9.05 8.99
N PRO A 121 4.52 9.21 8.63
CA PRO A 121 5.54 8.20 8.88
C PRO A 121 5.91 8.15 10.37
N SER A 122 6.33 6.97 10.83
CA SER A 122 7.09 6.88 12.07
C SER A 122 8.46 7.58 11.95
N ALA A 123 9.07 7.92 13.08
CA ALA A 123 10.43 8.48 13.11
C ALA A 123 11.46 7.56 12.42
N ALA A 124 11.23 6.24 12.52
CA ALA A 124 12.04 5.23 11.85
C ALA A 124 11.90 5.27 10.33
N GLU A 125 10.68 5.41 9.82
CA GLU A 125 10.43 5.52 8.38
C GLU A 125 10.97 6.81 7.79
N MET A 126 10.86 7.93 8.52
CA MET A 126 11.45 9.21 8.13
C MET A 126 12.98 9.08 8.01
N ASP A 127 13.65 8.54 9.03
CA ASP A 127 15.10 8.34 8.98
C ASP A 127 15.50 7.34 7.89
N ARG A 128 14.72 6.29 7.66
CA ARG A 128 14.97 5.34 6.57
C ARG A 128 14.87 5.99 5.20
N ALA A 129 13.92 6.89 4.99
CA ALA A 129 13.75 7.61 3.73
C ALA A 129 14.94 8.54 3.46
N LEU A 130 15.37 9.30 4.48
CA LEU A 130 16.45 10.29 4.36
C LEU A 130 17.85 9.66 4.41
N ASN A 131 18.02 8.58 5.16
CA ASN A 131 19.30 7.92 5.43
C ASN A 131 19.24 6.40 5.19
N PRO A 132 18.85 5.92 3.99
CA PRO A 132 18.59 4.50 3.74
C PRO A 132 19.79 3.58 4.04
N THR A 133 21.02 4.10 3.97
CA THR A 133 22.24 3.36 4.29
C THR A 133 22.41 3.03 5.78
N ASN A 134 21.74 3.76 6.69
CA ASN A 134 21.74 3.43 8.12
C ASN A 134 20.89 2.17 8.42
N TRP A 135 19.99 1.85 7.49
CA TRP A 135 19.04 0.74 7.57
C TRP A 135 19.51 -0.51 6.80
N LEU A 136 20.79 -0.52 6.40
CA LEU A 136 21.48 -1.65 5.78
C LEU A 136 22.55 -2.17 6.74
N TYR A 137 22.49 -3.47 7.05
CA TYR A 137 23.55 -4.13 7.81
C TYR A 137 24.82 -4.25 6.95
N ASP A 138 25.95 -3.80 7.49
CA ASP A 138 27.27 -3.92 6.87
C ASP A 138 28.18 -4.73 7.79
N PRO A 139 28.55 -5.98 7.40
CA PRO A 139 29.37 -6.85 8.23
C PRO A 139 30.78 -6.31 8.47
N ASN A 140 31.22 -5.31 7.69
CA ASN A 140 32.54 -4.69 7.86
C ASN A 140 32.55 -3.57 8.92
N ARG A 141 31.40 -3.20 9.50
CA ARG A 141 31.30 -2.16 10.53
C ARG A 141 31.68 -2.63 11.94
N GLY A 142 32.19 -3.85 12.09
CA GLY A 142 32.71 -4.37 13.36
C GLY A 142 31.63 -4.71 14.40
N CYS A 143 30.34 -4.74 14.00
CA CYS A 143 29.24 -5.22 14.83
C CYS A 143 28.52 -6.39 14.17
N THR A 144 27.94 -7.27 14.97
CA THR A 144 27.09 -8.36 14.49
C THR A 144 25.72 -7.85 14.04
N GLU A 145 25.04 -8.59 13.17
CA GLU A 145 23.68 -8.25 12.72
C GLU A 145 22.73 -8.08 13.91
N ALA A 146 22.83 -8.95 14.92
CA ALA A 146 22.01 -8.89 16.13
C ALA A 146 22.24 -7.57 16.91
N GLN A 147 23.49 -7.15 17.07
CA GLN A 147 23.83 -5.89 17.74
C GLN A 147 23.32 -4.67 16.94
N TRP A 148 23.45 -4.70 15.62
CA TRP A 148 22.92 -3.64 14.75
C TRP A 148 21.39 -3.54 14.84
N ARG A 149 20.69 -4.69 14.79
CA ARG A 149 19.23 -4.76 14.98
C ARG A 149 18.79 -4.22 16.33
N GLN A 150 19.48 -4.63 17.40
CA GLN A 150 19.20 -4.19 18.75
C GLN A 150 19.39 -2.67 18.91
N ALA A 151 20.41 -2.10 18.28
CA ALA A 151 20.63 -0.65 18.29
C ALA A 151 19.49 0.12 17.61
N LEU A 152 18.98 -0.37 16.47
CA LEU A 152 17.83 0.23 15.79
C LEU A 152 16.54 0.10 16.62
N GLN A 153 16.30 -1.07 17.23
CA GLN A 153 15.15 -1.29 18.12
C GLN A 153 15.17 -0.34 19.31
N GLN A 154 16.33 -0.17 19.95
CA GLN A 154 16.47 0.73 21.09
C GLN A 154 16.30 2.19 20.68
N ARG A 155 16.88 2.59 19.55
CA ARG A 155 16.84 3.99 19.06
C ARG A 155 15.43 4.45 18.69
N TYR A 156 14.66 3.58 18.05
CA TYR A 156 13.33 3.92 17.51
C TYR A 156 12.16 3.21 18.23
N GLN A 157 12.45 2.50 19.31
CA GLN A 157 11.47 1.73 20.11
C GLN A 157 10.63 0.76 19.26
N LEU A 158 11.26 0.07 18.30
CA LEU A 158 10.59 -0.81 17.33
C LEU A 158 10.34 -2.20 17.90
N SER A 159 9.19 -2.77 17.57
CA SER A 159 8.94 -4.21 17.69
C SER A 159 9.76 -5.02 16.67
N GLU A 160 9.90 -6.33 16.89
CA GLU A 160 10.57 -7.23 15.94
C GLU A 160 9.87 -7.25 14.58
N GLY A 161 8.54 -7.13 14.55
CA GLY A 161 7.74 -7.07 13.32
C GLY A 161 8.01 -5.81 12.51
N GLU A 162 8.01 -4.65 13.16
CA GLU A 162 8.33 -3.36 12.51
C GLU A 162 9.78 -3.34 12.02
N LEU A 163 10.72 -3.82 12.84
CA LEU A 163 12.12 -3.92 12.44
C LEU A 163 12.27 -4.79 11.18
N LYS A 164 11.57 -5.93 11.09
CA LYS A 164 11.63 -6.80 9.91
C LYS A 164 11.08 -6.14 8.64
N THR A 165 10.07 -5.28 8.76
CA THR A 165 9.50 -4.51 7.64
C THR A 165 10.41 -3.34 7.23
N LEU A 166 11.11 -2.76 8.21
CA LEU A 166 11.95 -1.58 8.01
C LEU A 166 13.39 -1.91 7.57
N THR A 167 13.89 -3.08 7.96
CA THR A 167 15.25 -3.52 7.67
C THR A 167 15.27 -4.50 6.49
N ARG A 168 16.33 -4.42 5.68
CA ARG A 168 16.60 -5.40 4.64
C ARG A 168 17.99 -5.99 4.87
N VAL A 169 18.05 -7.28 5.17
CA VAL A 169 19.32 -8.01 5.15
C VAL A 169 19.65 -8.28 3.69
N VAL A 170 20.70 -7.63 3.23
CA VAL A 170 21.19 -7.80 1.86
C VAL A 170 22.45 -8.66 1.91
N GLN A 171 22.56 -9.62 1.00
CA GLN A 171 23.74 -10.50 0.91
C GLN A 171 25.01 -9.73 0.53
N HIS A 172 24.84 -8.57 -0.14
CA HIS A 172 25.90 -7.74 -0.70
C HIS A 172 25.68 -6.26 -0.34
N PRO A 173 25.82 -5.87 0.94
CA PRO A 173 25.58 -4.49 1.38
C PRO A 173 26.47 -3.47 0.66
N GLU A 174 27.66 -3.87 0.23
CA GLU A 174 28.55 -3.06 -0.60
C GLU A 174 27.91 -2.57 -1.91
N ARG A 175 26.99 -3.35 -2.49
CA ARG A 175 26.26 -2.97 -3.71
C ARG A 175 25.14 -1.96 -3.44
N GLU A 176 24.68 -1.89 -2.19
CA GLU A 176 23.55 -1.07 -1.74
C GLU A 176 24.03 0.21 -1.01
N ARG A 177 25.34 0.34 -0.75
CA ARG A 177 26.01 1.55 -0.20
C ARG A 177 25.80 2.82 -1.01
N HIS A 178 25.27 2.70 -2.23
CA HIS A 178 24.99 3.80 -3.13
C HIS A 178 23.54 4.29 -3.04
N ARG A 179 22.66 3.61 -2.28
CA ARG A 179 21.23 3.99 -2.19
C ARG A 179 20.99 5.39 -1.67
N ASN A 180 21.85 5.87 -0.78
CA ASN A 180 21.75 7.24 -0.28
C ASN A 180 22.30 8.29 -1.28
N ARG A 181 22.88 7.89 -2.42
CA ARG A 181 23.46 8.79 -3.43
C ARG A 181 22.66 8.69 -4.72
N PRO A 182 21.69 9.58 -4.97
CA PRO A 182 20.72 9.43 -6.05
C PRO A 182 21.35 9.15 -7.42
N PHE A 183 22.49 9.78 -7.74
CA PHE A 183 23.19 9.66 -9.02
C PHE A 183 24.32 8.62 -9.05
N ALA A 184 24.59 7.91 -7.95
CA ALA A 184 25.48 6.75 -7.95
C ALA A 184 24.73 5.51 -8.46
N VAL A 185 24.29 5.56 -9.72
CA VAL A 185 23.49 4.52 -10.37
C VAL A 185 24.06 4.18 -11.75
N SER A 186 23.59 3.06 -12.33
CA SER A 186 24.02 2.66 -13.66
C SER A 186 23.55 3.63 -14.75
N ARG A 187 24.28 3.66 -15.88
CA ARG A 187 23.84 4.33 -17.12
C ARG A 187 22.44 3.91 -17.57
N LYS A 188 22.07 2.63 -17.39
CA LYS A 188 20.72 2.12 -17.72
C LYS A 188 19.64 2.81 -16.89
N THR A 189 19.92 3.06 -15.61
CA THR A 189 19.01 3.79 -14.72
C THR A 189 18.82 5.24 -15.18
N LEU A 190 19.90 5.97 -15.43
CA LEU A 190 19.81 7.37 -15.88
C LEU A 190 19.15 7.53 -17.25
N LYS A 191 19.39 6.59 -18.17
CA LYS A 191 18.63 6.54 -19.43
C LYS A 191 17.14 6.26 -19.21
N LYS A 192 16.78 5.44 -18.22
CA LYS A 192 15.39 5.21 -17.84
C LYS A 192 14.78 6.50 -17.30
N ASP A 193 15.51 7.25 -16.46
CA ASP A 193 15.03 8.52 -15.91
C ASP A 193 14.76 9.56 -17.00
N LEU A 194 15.67 9.71 -17.99
CA LEU A 194 15.43 10.59 -19.15
C LEU A 194 14.20 10.14 -19.97
N LYS A 195 13.98 8.83 -20.12
CA LYS A 195 12.76 8.30 -20.75
C LYS A 195 11.50 8.57 -19.91
N THR A 196 11.61 8.53 -18.59
CA THR A 196 10.52 8.92 -17.69
C THR A 196 10.15 10.38 -17.94
N LEU A 197 11.14 11.29 -18.03
CA LEU A 197 10.88 12.70 -18.36
C LEU A 197 10.23 12.89 -19.73
N VAL A 198 10.56 12.06 -20.72
CA VAL A 198 9.83 12.03 -21.99
C VAL A 198 8.36 11.64 -21.78
N SER A 199 8.11 10.57 -21.01
CA SER A 199 6.74 10.10 -20.76
C SER A 199 5.89 11.11 -19.96
N LEU A 200 6.54 11.96 -19.16
CA LEU A 200 5.90 13.00 -18.37
C LEU A 200 5.71 14.31 -19.16
N GLY A 201 6.17 14.38 -20.41
CA GLY A 201 6.05 15.57 -21.26
C GLY A 201 7.12 16.65 -21.01
N TRP A 202 8.10 16.40 -20.15
CA TRP A 202 9.22 17.31 -19.90
C TRP A 202 10.31 17.24 -20.97
N LEU A 203 10.33 16.17 -21.77
CA LEU A 203 11.21 16.00 -22.92
C LEU A 203 10.42 15.40 -24.08
N SER A 204 10.91 15.58 -25.30
CA SER A 204 10.47 14.82 -26.47
C SER A 204 11.58 13.87 -26.92
N ALA A 205 11.20 12.76 -27.55
CA ALA A 205 12.16 11.80 -28.09
C ALA A 205 12.31 11.97 -29.61
N GLU A 206 13.55 12.07 -30.08
CA GLU A 206 13.91 12.10 -31.50
C GLU A 206 14.91 10.97 -31.78
N GLY A 207 14.37 9.79 -32.08
CA GLY A 207 15.18 8.57 -32.23
C GLY A 207 15.87 8.19 -30.92
N TYR A 208 17.20 8.24 -30.90
CA TYR A 208 18.03 7.93 -29.72
C TYR A 208 18.42 9.18 -28.90
N ARG A 209 17.91 10.35 -29.29
CA ARG A 209 18.19 11.64 -28.64
C ARG A 209 16.92 12.17 -27.96
N TYR A 210 17.13 13.12 -27.07
CA TYR A 210 16.10 13.83 -26.32
C TYR A 210 16.10 15.29 -26.76
N ARG A 211 14.91 15.91 -26.79
CA ARG A 211 14.77 17.33 -27.10
C ARG A 211 14.03 18.05 -25.98
N LYS A 212 14.57 19.20 -25.57
CA LYS A 212 13.94 20.12 -24.63
C LYS A 212 12.61 20.63 -25.20
N VAL A 213 11.55 20.63 -24.39
CA VAL A 213 10.23 21.16 -24.79
C VAL A 213 10.18 22.67 -24.59
N ALA A 214 9.39 23.35 -25.42
CA ALA A 214 9.22 24.81 -25.32
C ALA A 214 8.18 25.23 -24.29
N GLU A 215 7.29 24.31 -23.90
CA GLU A 215 6.26 24.50 -22.88
C GLU A 215 6.31 23.31 -21.93
N PHE A 216 6.30 23.59 -20.62
CA PHE A 216 6.23 22.54 -19.62
C PHE A 216 4.86 21.84 -19.64
N PRO A 217 4.80 20.55 -19.29
CA PRO A 217 3.52 19.89 -19.12
C PRO A 217 2.69 20.67 -18.09
N PRO A 218 1.35 20.70 -18.21
CA PRO A 218 0.50 21.38 -17.25
C PRO A 218 0.67 20.71 -15.88
N VAL A 219 1.45 21.36 -15.02
CA VAL A 219 1.57 21.03 -13.61
C VAL A 219 0.79 22.11 -12.88
N ALA A 220 -0.19 21.73 -12.06
CA ALA A 220 -0.91 22.69 -11.24
C ALA A 220 0.03 23.16 -10.12
N ILE A 221 0.78 24.23 -10.38
CA ILE A 221 1.75 24.79 -9.45
C ILE A 221 1.23 26.17 -9.03
N SER A 222 0.73 26.26 -7.80
CA SER A 222 0.57 27.56 -7.14
C SER A 222 1.92 27.92 -6.54
N ASN A 223 2.30 29.19 -6.62
CA ASN A 223 3.57 29.67 -6.06
C ASN A 223 3.67 29.27 -4.59
N GLN A 224 4.59 28.33 -4.29
CA GLN A 224 4.90 27.72 -3.00
C GLN A 224 4.00 26.58 -2.48
N THR A 225 3.03 26.08 -3.25
CA THR A 225 2.32 24.83 -2.91
C THR A 225 1.70 24.24 -4.17
N VAL A 226 1.90 22.94 -4.43
CA VAL A 226 1.18 22.26 -5.51
C VAL A 226 -0.28 22.13 -5.09
N VAL A 227 -1.13 23.04 -5.56
CA VAL A 227 -2.59 22.90 -5.42
C VAL A 227 -3.04 21.98 -6.54
N LEU A 228 -3.25 20.71 -6.18
CA LEU A 228 -3.90 19.74 -7.05
C LEU A 228 -5.25 20.29 -7.51
N ALA A 229 -5.48 20.34 -8.82
CA ALA A 229 -6.85 20.23 -9.32
C ALA A 229 -7.46 18.97 -8.67
N PRO A 230 -8.70 19.01 -8.17
CA PRO A 230 -9.28 17.96 -7.33
C PRO A 230 -9.57 16.71 -8.16
N PHE A 231 -8.53 15.96 -8.46
CA PHE A 231 -8.60 14.54 -8.75
C PHE A 231 -7.85 13.86 -7.60
N ASP A 232 -8.64 13.67 -6.55
CA ASP A 232 -8.32 13.10 -5.25
C ASP A 232 -7.97 11.60 -5.35
N PHE A 233 -6.94 11.26 -6.13
CA PHE A 233 -6.43 9.88 -6.26
C PHE A 233 -5.18 9.63 -5.42
N GLY A 234 -4.47 10.68 -4.97
CA GLY A 234 -3.32 10.54 -4.07
C GLY A 234 -3.67 9.91 -2.71
N VAL A 235 -4.91 10.09 -2.25
CA VAL A 235 -5.47 9.46 -1.03
C VAL A 235 -5.91 8.01 -1.29
N ALA A 236 -6.19 7.63 -2.55
CA ALA A 236 -6.66 6.29 -2.90
C ALA A 236 -5.62 5.20 -2.54
N GLY A 237 -4.33 5.53 -2.53
CA GLY A 237 -3.26 4.61 -2.12
C GLY A 237 -3.32 4.14 -0.66
N GLN A 238 -4.03 4.84 0.23
CA GLN A 238 -4.24 4.40 1.62
C GLN A 238 -5.38 3.38 1.75
N PHE A 239 -6.30 3.33 0.77
CA PHE A 239 -7.51 2.51 0.79
C PHE A 239 -7.57 1.45 -0.32
N ILE A 240 -6.57 1.41 -1.19
CA ILE A 240 -6.40 0.45 -2.28
C ILE A 240 -5.08 -0.31 -2.03
N GLN A 241 -5.05 -1.63 -2.28
CA GLN A 241 -3.81 -2.42 -2.19
C GLN A 241 -2.71 -1.73 -3.00
N SER A 242 -1.51 -1.65 -2.43
CA SER A 242 -0.42 -0.77 -2.91
C SER A 242 -0.13 -0.89 -4.42
N ASP A 243 -0.17 -2.11 -4.96
CA ASP A 243 0.05 -2.37 -6.40
C ASP A 243 -1.14 -1.95 -7.31
N LEU A 244 -2.36 -1.93 -6.77
CA LEU A 244 -3.57 -1.54 -7.50
C LEU A 244 -3.75 -0.03 -7.53
N ALA A 245 -3.25 0.71 -6.54
CA ALA A 245 -3.26 2.18 -6.55
C ALA A 245 -2.55 2.74 -7.80
N ASP A 246 -1.34 2.23 -8.09
CA ASP A 246 -0.56 2.57 -9.29
C ASP A 246 -1.29 2.22 -10.59
N PHE A 247 -2.12 1.19 -10.58
CA PHE A 247 -2.93 0.79 -11.73
C PHE A 247 -4.15 1.72 -11.90
N VAL A 248 -4.79 2.14 -10.81
CA VAL A 248 -5.94 3.07 -10.83
C VAL A 248 -5.53 4.45 -11.37
N ASP A 249 -4.36 4.96 -10.98
CA ASP A 249 -3.84 6.22 -11.51
C ASP A 249 -3.60 6.16 -13.04
N LYS A 250 -3.12 5.01 -13.53
CA LYS A 250 -2.93 4.75 -14.97
C LYS A 250 -4.25 4.48 -15.69
N PHE A 251 -5.24 3.92 -15.00
CA PHE A 251 -6.59 3.68 -15.54
C PHE A 251 -7.30 4.98 -15.90
N ALA A 252 -7.15 6.03 -15.08
CA ALA A 252 -7.80 7.32 -15.31
C ALA A 252 -7.19 8.15 -16.46
N SER A 253 -5.96 7.83 -16.88
CA SER A 253 -5.17 8.66 -17.80
C SER A 253 -5.02 8.03 -19.20
N PRO A 254 -5.51 8.66 -20.28
CA PRO A 254 -5.27 8.16 -21.63
C PRO A 254 -3.80 8.30 -22.04
N ILE A 255 -3.27 7.31 -22.76
CA ILE A 255 -1.92 7.36 -23.36
C ILE A 255 -2.06 7.81 -24.81
N ASN A 256 -1.52 8.99 -25.14
CA ASN A 256 -1.64 9.63 -26.45
C ASN A 256 -3.11 9.78 -26.91
N GLY A 257 -3.99 10.20 -25.99
CA GLY A 257 -5.43 10.33 -26.27
C GLY A 257 -6.19 9.00 -26.36
N VAL A 258 -5.53 7.85 -26.19
CA VAL A 258 -6.15 6.52 -26.25
C VAL A 258 -6.22 5.90 -24.86
N ARG A 259 -7.42 5.45 -24.45
CA ARG A 259 -7.59 4.66 -23.23
C ARG A 259 -7.06 3.24 -23.47
N ARG A 260 -6.04 2.84 -22.70
CA ARG A 260 -5.35 1.55 -22.85
C ARG A 260 -5.48 0.63 -21.64
N PHE A 261 -5.86 1.17 -20.49
CA PHE A 261 -6.11 0.42 -19.28
C PHE A 261 -7.62 0.26 -19.10
N PHE A 262 -8.03 -0.94 -18.72
CA PHE A 262 -9.42 -1.27 -18.41
C PHE A 262 -9.44 -2.02 -17.08
N LEU A 263 -10.32 -1.63 -16.17
CA LEU A 263 -10.58 -2.35 -14.93
C LEU A 263 -11.86 -3.16 -15.11
N GLN A 264 -11.73 -4.48 -15.17
CA GLN A 264 -12.87 -5.38 -15.14
C GLN A 264 -13.00 -5.94 -13.73
N VAL A 265 -14.05 -5.53 -13.03
CA VAL A 265 -14.47 -6.13 -11.77
C VAL A 265 -15.71 -6.97 -11.99
N GLU A 266 -15.85 -8.04 -11.23
CA GLU A 266 -17.06 -8.85 -11.26
C GLU A 266 -18.16 -8.10 -10.50
N TYR A 267 -19.04 -7.39 -11.20
CA TYR A 267 -20.09 -6.58 -10.57
C TYR A 267 -21.45 -7.28 -10.67
N ILE A 268 -22.08 -7.58 -9.54
CA ILE A 268 -23.33 -8.38 -9.50
C ILE A 268 -24.60 -7.55 -9.37
N ILE A 269 -24.48 -6.23 -9.28
CA ILE A 269 -25.62 -5.37 -9.05
C ILE A 269 -26.37 -5.15 -10.37
N PRO A 270 -27.70 -5.38 -10.41
CA PRO A 270 -28.50 -5.11 -11.59
C PRO A 270 -28.42 -3.65 -12.04
N GLY A 271 -28.31 -3.41 -13.35
CA GLY A 271 -28.20 -2.07 -13.94
C GLY A 271 -29.29 -1.09 -13.49
N GLN A 272 -30.51 -1.60 -13.25
CA GLN A 272 -31.65 -0.80 -12.77
C GLN A 272 -31.42 -0.14 -11.39
N LEU A 273 -30.48 -0.63 -10.58
CA LEU A 273 -30.16 -0.08 -9.27
C LEU A 273 -29.03 0.96 -9.30
N TYR A 274 -28.40 1.20 -10.46
CA TYR A 274 -27.20 2.06 -10.53
C TYR A 274 -27.48 3.49 -10.10
N SER A 275 -28.55 4.09 -10.63
CA SER A 275 -28.94 5.46 -10.27
C SER A 275 -29.25 5.59 -8.78
N HIS A 276 -29.90 4.57 -8.19
CA HIS A 276 -30.19 4.56 -6.74
C HIS A 276 -28.92 4.47 -5.90
N ILE A 277 -27.98 3.62 -6.27
CA ILE A 277 -26.70 3.48 -5.57
C ILE A 277 -25.86 4.75 -5.70
N GLU A 278 -25.81 5.34 -6.89
CA GLU A 278 -25.13 6.62 -7.12
C GLU A 278 -25.75 7.73 -6.26
N GLN A 279 -27.08 7.78 -6.16
CA GLN A 279 -27.78 8.71 -5.26
C GLN A 279 -27.40 8.47 -3.79
N LEU A 280 -27.40 7.23 -3.32
CA LEU A 280 -26.98 6.88 -1.95
C LEU A 280 -25.51 7.29 -1.69
N GLN A 281 -24.60 7.02 -2.62
CA GLN A 281 -23.20 7.41 -2.51
C GLN A 281 -23.04 8.92 -2.44
N ASN A 282 -23.77 9.66 -3.27
CA ASN A 282 -23.78 11.12 -3.25
C ASN A 282 -24.36 11.68 -1.93
N GLN A 283 -25.41 11.07 -1.40
CA GLN A 283 -25.98 11.42 -0.09
C GLN A 283 -24.97 11.18 1.04
N LEU A 284 -24.32 10.01 1.07
CA LEU A 284 -23.28 9.68 2.05
C LEU A 284 -22.07 10.62 1.94
N LYS A 285 -21.66 10.99 0.72
CA LYS A 285 -20.58 11.96 0.50
C LYS A 285 -20.90 13.34 1.10
N ARG A 286 -22.13 13.83 0.88
CA ARG A 286 -22.61 15.10 1.49
C ARG A 286 -22.77 14.99 3.01
N LEU A 287 -23.05 13.79 3.50
CA LEU A 287 -23.14 13.53 4.93
C LEU A 287 -21.76 13.58 5.59
N TRP A 288 -20.76 12.94 5.00
CA TRP A 288 -19.39 12.93 5.53
C TRP A 288 -18.68 14.29 5.45
N SER A 289 -19.17 15.23 4.63
CA SER A 289 -18.68 16.61 4.63
C SER A 289 -19.21 17.47 5.79
N GLN A 290 -20.11 16.95 6.63
CA GLN A 290 -20.62 17.66 7.81
C GLN A 290 -19.74 17.40 9.03
N THR A 291 -19.64 18.38 9.93
CA THR A 291 -18.90 18.25 11.19
C THR A 291 -19.76 18.76 12.36
N PRO A 292 -20.18 17.89 13.30
CA PRO A 292 -19.96 16.44 13.31
C PRO A 292 -20.77 15.73 12.21
N VAL A 293 -20.29 14.56 11.79
CA VAL A 293 -21.01 13.66 10.87
C VAL A 293 -22.29 13.18 11.57
N PRO A 294 -23.50 13.38 10.98
CA PRO A 294 -24.74 12.95 11.61
C PRO A 294 -24.97 11.43 11.49
N PRO A 295 -25.66 10.81 12.46
CA PRO A 295 -26.13 9.45 12.31
C PRO A 295 -27.28 9.39 11.28
N VAL A 296 -27.56 8.18 10.79
CA VAL A 296 -28.62 7.93 9.81
C VAL A 296 -29.57 6.84 10.27
N ARG A 297 -30.82 6.97 9.83
CA ARG A 297 -31.79 5.88 9.80
C ARG A 297 -31.76 5.25 8.42
N LEU A 298 -31.45 3.97 8.37
CA LEU A 298 -31.48 3.15 7.15
C LEU A 298 -32.76 2.33 7.12
N VAL A 299 -33.44 2.31 5.98
CA VAL A 299 -34.40 1.25 5.65
C VAL A 299 -33.63 0.19 4.87
N TYR A 300 -33.43 -0.99 5.44
CA TYR A 300 -32.53 -2.01 4.90
C TYR A 300 -33.25 -3.35 4.67
N ARG A 301 -33.11 -3.89 3.46
CA ARG A 301 -33.61 -5.22 3.10
C ARG A 301 -32.59 -6.30 3.44
N SER A 302 -32.80 -7.05 4.52
CA SER A 302 -31.81 -7.97 5.07
C SER A 302 -31.90 -9.38 4.46
N ALA A 303 -30.85 -9.84 3.78
CA ALA A 303 -30.81 -11.25 3.35
C ALA A 303 -30.63 -12.23 4.52
N LYS A 304 -30.11 -11.80 5.68
CA LYS A 304 -30.02 -12.65 6.87
C LYS A 304 -31.41 -12.92 7.46
N LEU A 305 -32.37 -12.03 7.21
CA LEU A 305 -33.76 -12.12 7.62
C LEU A 305 -34.67 -12.37 6.42
N TYR A 306 -34.26 -13.23 5.48
CA TYR A 306 -35.10 -13.66 4.36
C TYR A 306 -35.73 -12.53 3.51
N GLN A 307 -35.02 -11.41 3.34
CA GLN A 307 -35.45 -10.20 2.63
C GLN A 307 -36.44 -9.30 3.38
N ASP A 308 -36.58 -9.47 4.70
CA ASP A 308 -37.35 -8.54 5.52
C ASP A 308 -36.72 -7.13 5.50
N GLU A 309 -37.57 -6.12 5.52
CA GLU A 309 -37.18 -4.72 5.64
C GLU A 309 -37.13 -4.31 7.11
N VAL A 310 -36.00 -3.73 7.51
CA VAL A 310 -35.76 -3.30 8.88
C VAL A 310 -35.23 -1.87 8.90
N GLU A 311 -35.65 -1.10 9.91
CA GLU A 311 -35.11 0.23 10.15
C GLU A 311 -33.97 0.18 11.15
N ARG A 312 -32.82 0.79 10.83
CA ARG A 312 -31.64 0.77 11.70
C ARG A 312 -31.02 2.14 11.84
N VAL A 313 -30.81 2.57 13.08
CA VAL A 313 -30.07 3.79 13.41
C VAL A 313 -28.59 3.45 13.56
N VAL A 314 -27.77 4.08 12.72
CA VAL A 314 -26.33 3.80 12.64
C VAL A 314 -25.51 5.07 12.42
N TYR A 315 -24.23 5.02 12.80
CA TYR A 315 -23.21 5.96 12.36
C TYR A 315 -22.54 5.42 11.09
N PRO A 316 -22.67 6.09 9.93
CA PRO A 316 -22.10 5.63 8.67
C PRO A 316 -20.60 5.97 8.61
N VAL A 317 -19.72 4.96 8.48
CA VAL A 317 -18.26 5.16 8.58
C VAL A 317 -17.61 5.27 7.21
N CYS A 318 -17.72 4.24 6.36
CA CYS A 318 -17.09 4.25 5.05
C CYS A 318 -17.75 3.25 4.08
N ILE A 319 -17.48 3.40 2.78
CA ILE A 319 -17.85 2.41 1.77
C ILE A 319 -16.62 1.59 1.38
N CYS A 320 -16.76 0.26 1.39
CA CYS A 320 -15.77 -0.68 0.87
C CYS A 320 -16.36 -1.46 -0.31
N TYR A 321 -15.70 -1.41 -1.47
CA TYR A 321 -15.99 -2.36 -2.55
C TYR A 321 -15.27 -3.68 -2.26
N PHE A 322 -16.03 -4.76 -2.10
CA PHE A 322 -15.45 -6.06 -1.83
C PHE A 322 -16.06 -7.14 -2.70
N GLN A 323 -15.19 -7.86 -3.41
CA GLN A 323 -15.52 -8.86 -4.42
C GLN A 323 -16.42 -8.31 -5.53
N ARG A 324 -17.72 -8.18 -5.26
CA ARG A 324 -18.75 -7.96 -6.28
C ARG A 324 -19.72 -6.82 -6.02
N ALA A 325 -19.66 -6.19 -4.84
CA ALA A 325 -20.61 -5.15 -4.45
C ALA A 325 -19.94 -4.12 -3.51
N PRO A 326 -20.48 -2.90 -3.44
CA PRO A 326 -20.11 -1.93 -2.41
C PRO A 326 -20.92 -2.14 -1.13
N TYR A 327 -20.22 -2.03 0.00
CA TYR A 327 -20.74 -2.20 1.36
C TYR A 327 -20.49 -0.92 2.16
N LEU A 328 -21.52 -0.41 2.83
CA LEU A 328 -21.40 0.61 3.86
C LEU A 328 -21.06 -0.09 5.18
N PHE A 329 -19.85 0.14 5.68
CA PHE A 329 -19.53 -0.19 7.06
C PHE A 329 -20.11 0.90 7.96
N ALA A 330 -20.91 0.47 8.93
CA ALA A 330 -21.53 1.35 9.90
C ALA A 330 -21.51 0.71 11.29
N TYR A 331 -21.51 1.55 12.32
CA TYR A 331 -21.64 1.13 13.70
C TYR A 331 -23.01 1.56 14.25
N GLY A 332 -23.75 0.62 14.82
CA GLY A 332 -25.08 0.91 15.36
C GLY A 332 -25.94 -0.34 15.42
N GLN A 333 -27.25 -0.17 15.26
CA GLN A 333 -28.20 -1.27 15.35
C GLN A 333 -28.00 -2.26 14.19
N THR A 334 -27.80 -3.54 14.49
CA THR A 334 -27.62 -4.56 13.44
C THR A 334 -28.96 -5.07 12.90
N PRO A 335 -29.04 -5.60 11.68
CA PRO A 335 -30.29 -6.18 11.17
C PRO A 335 -30.87 -7.27 12.08
N SER A 336 -30.02 -8.13 12.65
CA SER A 336 -30.46 -9.29 13.44
C SER A 336 -31.00 -8.93 14.83
N ASP A 337 -30.53 -7.84 15.42
CA ASP A 337 -30.89 -7.41 16.77
C ASP A 337 -30.74 -5.89 16.87
N GLU A 338 -31.86 -5.19 17.11
CA GLU A 338 -31.92 -3.73 17.24
C GLU A 338 -31.54 -3.23 18.64
N SER A 339 -31.48 -4.11 19.64
CA SER A 339 -31.10 -3.79 21.01
C SER A 339 -29.58 -3.75 21.19
N GLN A 340 -28.83 -4.44 20.32
CA GLN A 340 -27.38 -4.46 20.34
C GLN A 340 -26.77 -3.54 19.30
N LEU A 341 -25.79 -2.75 19.74
CA LEU A 341 -24.97 -1.94 18.85
C LEU A 341 -23.68 -2.66 18.52
N ASN A 342 -23.45 -2.85 17.22
CA ASN A 342 -22.22 -3.44 16.72
C ASN A 342 -21.92 -2.90 15.31
N TRP A 343 -20.76 -3.27 14.79
CA TRP A 343 -20.43 -3.08 13.39
C TRP A 343 -21.26 -4.00 12.49
N TYR A 344 -21.57 -3.50 11.30
CA TYR A 344 -22.21 -4.29 10.25
C TYR A 344 -21.86 -3.78 8.85
N ASP A 345 -21.88 -4.68 7.86
CA ASP A 345 -21.59 -4.45 6.45
C ASP A 345 -22.89 -4.37 5.61
N TYR A 346 -23.47 -3.17 5.47
CA TYR A 346 -24.70 -2.97 4.72
C TYR A 346 -24.43 -2.90 3.21
N ARG A 347 -24.94 -3.87 2.45
CA ARG A 347 -24.88 -3.81 0.98
C ARG A 347 -25.68 -2.62 0.45
N LEU A 348 -25.06 -1.74 -0.34
CA LEU A 348 -25.71 -0.53 -0.83
C LEU A 348 -26.95 -0.83 -1.69
N ASP A 349 -26.92 -1.89 -2.49
CA ASP A 349 -28.07 -2.31 -3.32
C ASP A 349 -29.29 -2.77 -2.51
N ARG A 350 -29.14 -2.92 -1.19
CA ARG A 350 -30.20 -3.36 -0.29
C ARG A 350 -30.69 -2.26 0.65
N ILE A 351 -30.04 -1.11 0.69
CA ILE A 351 -30.53 0.07 1.40
C ILE A 351 -31.66 0.67 0.55
N GLN A 352 -32.89 0.61 1.03
CA GLN A 352 -34.07 1.17 0.34
C GLN A 352 -34.23 2.67 0.61
N GLY A 353 -33.77 3.13 1.77
CA GLY A 353 -33.87 4.54 2.17
C GLY A 353 -32.80 4.92 3.18
N LEU A 354 -32.44 6.20 3.18
CA LEU A 354 -31.49 6.81 4.09
C LEU A 354 -32.04 8.17 4.54
N GLN A 355 -32.19 8.35 5.84
CA GLN A 355 -32.64 9.59 6.46
C GLN A 355 -31.58 10.08 7.45
N LEU A 356 -31.23 11.37 7.36
CA LEU A 356 -30.34 12.02 8.31
C LEU A 356 -31.06 12.26 9.64
N LEU A 357 -30.38 12.02 10.75
CA LEU A 357 -30.87 12.31 12.09
C LEU A 357 -30.01 13.40 12.73
N SER A 358 -30.63 14.27 13.53
CA SER A 358 -29.90 15.15 14.45
C SER A 358 -29.36 14.34 15.62
N TRP A 359 -28.18 14.66 16.15
CA TRP A 359 -27.65 14.02 17.37
C TRP A 359 -28.58 14.18 18.58
N ASP A 360 -29.45 15.19 18.60
CA ASP A 360 -30.47 15.40 19.64
C ASP A 360 -31.71 14.52 19.48
N ALA A 361 -31.82 13.76 18.38
CA ALA A 361 -33.00 12.95 18.12
C ALA A 361 -33.20 11.88 19.22
N PRO A 362 -34.43 11.70 19.74
CA PRO A 362 -34.69 10.87 20.92
C PRO A 362 -34.50 9.37 20.66
N ASP A 363 -34.55 8.98 19.40
CA ASP A 363 -34.42 7.63 18.86
C ASP A 363 -32.96 7.17 18.69
N ILE A 364 -31.96 8.03 18.92
CA ILE A 364 -30.55 7.65 18.89
C ILE A 364 -30.19 6.85 20.16
N PRO A 365 -29.73 5.59 20.02
CA PRO A 365 -29.33 4.78 21.16
C PRO A 365 -28.21 5.47 21.97
N PRO A 366 -28.28 5.50 23.32
CA PRO A 366 -27.30 6.21 24.14
C PRO A 366 -25.84 5.87 23.86
N PRO A 367 -25.44 4.59 23.63
CA PRO A 367 -24.05 4.27 23.32
C PRO A 367 -23.59 4.87 21.97
N LEU A 368 -24.49 5.07 21.00
CA LEU A 368 -24.16 5.68 19.72
C LEU A 368 -23.83 7.17 19.84
N ARG A 369 -24.39 7.88 20.83
CA ARG A 369 -24.12 9.32 21.04
C ARG A 369 -22.64 9.63 21.28
N SER A 370 -21.87 8.67 21.80
CA SER A 370 -20.41 8.82 21.97
C SER A 370 -19.66 9.06 20.65
N TRP A 371 -20.22 8.62 19.53
CA TRP A 371 -19.64 8.76 18.19
C TRP A 371 -19.73 10.17 17.63
N GLU A 372 -20.56 11.05 18.20
CA GLU A 372 -20.59 12.47 17.85
C GLU A 372 -19.21 13.12 18.10
N LYS A 373 -18.59 12.78 19.24
CA LYS A 373 -17.36 13.42 19.72
C LYS A 373 -16.11 12.63 19.36
N LYS A 374 -16.22 11.30 19.28
CA LYS A 374 -15.06 10.42 19.08
C LYS A 374 -15.39 9.28 18.10
N PRO A 375 -15.65 9.60 16.82
CA PRO A 375 -15.87 8.57 15.82
C PRO A 375 -14.57 7.79 15.55
N ILE A 376 -14.72 6.51 15.20
CA ILE A 376 -13.59 5.71 14.72
C ILE A 376 -13.37 6.05 13.24
N PRO A 377 -12.15 6.44 12.85
CA PRO A 377 -11.90 6.91 11.51
C PRO A 377 -11.74 5.71 10.53
N PRO A 378 -12.05 5.89 9.24
CA PRO A 378 -12.06 4.80 8.25
C PRO A 378 -10.76 3.99 8.12
N GLU A 379 -9.60 4.61 8.41
CA GLU A 379 -8.28 3.97 8.32
C GLU A 379 -8.17 2.79 9.30
N LYS A 380 -8.81 2.87 10.47
CA LYS A 380 -8.87 1.76 11.43
C LYS A 380 -9.61 0.54 10.89
N ILE A 381 -10.57 0.74 10.00
CA ILE A 381 -11.29 -0.37 9.37
C ILE A 381 -10.36 -1.16 8.46
N SER A 382 -9.53 -0.46 7.68
CA SER A 382 -8.51 -1.08 6.83
C SER A 382 -7.50 -1.89 7.67
N GLU A 383 -7.01 -1.31 8.77
CA GLU A 383 -6.13 -2.01 9.72
C GLU A 383 -6.80 -3.30 10.23
N TRP A 384 -8.02 -3.23 10.77
CA TRP A 384 -8.71 -4.39 11.34
C TRP A 384 -9.07 -5.48 10.32
N MET A 385 -9.36 -5.09 9.08
CA MET A 385 -9.55 -6.02 7.97
C MET A 385 -8.27 -6.78 7.63
N SER A 386 -7.10 -6.14 7.76
CA SER A 386 -5.80 -6.75 7.46
C SER A 386 -5.31 -7.73 8.54
N GLU A 387 -5.86 -7.72 9.75
CA GLU A 387 -5.35 -8.53 10.87
C GLU A 387 -5.58 -10.05 10.75
N ALA A 388 -6.58 -10.48 9.98
CA ALA A 388 -7.03 -11.86 9.95
C ALA A 388 -7.74 -12.18 8.63
N LEU A 389 -7.75 -13.47 8.25
CA LEU A 389 -8.55 -13.94 7.13
C LEU A 389 -10.05 -13.72 7.39
N GLY A 390 -10.66 -12.85 6.59
CA GLY A 390 -12.08 -12.50 6.68
C GLY A 390 -12.33 -11.12 6.11
N PHE A 391 -13.59 -10.81 5.84
CA PHE A 391 -14.09 -9.48 5.49
C PHE A 391 -14.82 -8.84 6.68
N GLU A 392 -15.56 -9.62 7.47
CA GLU A 392 -16.32 -9.16 8.63
C GLU A 392 -15.38 -8.97 9.83
N PHE A 393 -14.58 -7.89 9.81
CA PHE A 393 -13.52 -7.61 10.80
C PHE A 393 -14.01 -7.55 12.26
N TYR A 394 -15.29 -7.31 12.48
CA TYR A 394 -15.91 -7.26 13.81
C TYR A 394 -16.27 -8.63 14.37
N LYS A 395 -16.08 -9.72 13.61
CA LYS A 395 -16.23 -11.07 14.14
C LYS A 395 -15.03 -11.49 14.99
N PRO A 396 -15.23 -12.45 15.93
CA PRO A 396 -14.17 -12.93 16.80
C PRO A 396 -12.94 -13.39 16.00
N LYS A 397 -11.76 -12.96 16.44
CA LYS A 397 -10.48 -13.36 15.85
C LYS A 397 -10.01 -14.65 16.52
N GLU A 398 -9.92 -15.73 15.75
CA GLU A 398 -9.44 -17.02 16.22
C GLU A 398 -8.18 -17.46 15.46
N SER A 399 -7.49 -18.47 15.98
CA SER A 399 -6.31 -19.07 15.33
C SER A 399 -6.69 -20.36 14.62
N MET A 400 -6.14 -20.54 13.42
CA MET A 400 -6.27 -21.74 12.60
C MET A 400 -4.88 -22.32 12.30
N LEU A 401 -4.77 -23.64 12.32
CA LEU A 401 -3.59 -24.38 11.86
C LEU A 401 -3.90 -24.99 10.49
N LEU A 402 -3.09 -24.66 9.50
CA LEU A 402 -3.22 -25.14 8.13
C LEU A 402 -2.00 -25.95 7.71
N ARG A 403 -2.22 -26.91 6.82
CA ARG A 403 -1.18 -27.56 6.01
C ARG A 403 -1.46 -27.26 4.55
N PHE A 404 -0.50 -26.69 3.85
CA PHE A 404 -0.54 -26.47 2.41
C PHE A 404 0.36 -27.48 1.69
N ASP A 405 -0.08 -27.86 0.49
CA ASP A 405 0.81 -28.47 -0.49
C ASP A 405 1.98 -27.52 -0.79
N ARG A 406 3.19 -28.08 -0.89
CA ARG A 406 4.42 -27.30 -1.09
C ARG A 406 4.43 -26.54 -2.41
N TYR A 407 4.00 -27.17 -3.49
CA TYR A 407 3.97 -26.54 -4.81
C TYR A 407 2.95 -25.41 -4.83
N PHE A 408 1.75 -25.65 -4.30
CA PHE A 408 0.71 -24.64 -4.24
C PHE A 408 1.17 -23.42 -3.42
N TYR A 409 1.72 -23.65 -2.23
CA TYR A 409 2.16 -22.55 -1.38
C TYR A 409 3.24 -21.70 -2.06
N ALA A 410 4.26 -22.35 -2.65
CA ALA A 410 5.37 -21.65 -3.28
C ALA A 410 4.94 -20.77 -4.47
N ASN A 411 3.92 -21.19 -5.22
CA ASN A 411 3.51 -20.50 -6.45
C ASN A 411 2.35 -19.52 -6.25
N TYR A 412 1.49 -19.73 -5.25
CA TYR A 412 0.24 -18.97 -5.11
C TYR A 412 0.10 -18.20 -3.80
N ILE A 413 0.92 -18.50 -2.79
CA ILE A 413 0.86 -17.85 -1.47
C ILE A 413 2.15 -17.10 -1.17
N ALA A 414 3.30 -17.76 -1.29
CA ALA A 414 4.61 -17.19 -0.96
C ALA A 414 4.88 -15.91 -1.76
N GLY A 415 5.38 -14.87 -1.08
CA GLY A 415 5.69 -13.59 -1.70
C GLY A 415 4.49 -12.71 -2.07
N THR A 416 3.26 -13.14 -1.76
CA THR A 416 2.06 -12.29 -1.87
C THR A 416 1.81 -11.55 -0.54
N GLU A 417 0.99 -10.49 -0.56
CA GLU A 417 0.53 -9.83 0.68
C GLU A 417 -0.07 -10.82 1.69
N ARG A 418 -0.66 -11.93 1.21
CA ARG A 418 -1.26 -12.96 2.08
C ARG A 418 -0.23 -13.79 2.82
N ASP A 419 1.00 -13.94 2.31
CA ASP A 419 2.10 -14.63 3.01
C ASP A 419 2.37 -13.97 4.37
N THR A 420 2.12 -12.66 4.49
CA THR A 420 2.32 -11.91 5.73
C THR A 420 1.36 -12.31 6.86
N LEU A 421 0.21 -12.89 6.52
CA LEU A 421 -0.77 -13.40 7.49
C LEU A 421 -0.40 -14.79 8.03
N PHE A 422 0.51 -15.50 7.34
CA PHE A 422 0.86 -16.88 7.66
C PHE A 422 2.16 -16.94 8.46
N GLU A 423 2.05 -17.38 9.70
CA GLU A 423 3.20 -17.76 10.51
C GLU A 423 3.59 -19.21 10.17
N LYS A 424 4.70 -19.37 9.46
CA LYS A 424 5.23 -20.69 9.07
C LYS A 424 5.72 -21.45 10.30
N LEU A 425 5.30 -22.71 10.41
CA LEU A 425 5.68 -23.64 11.45
C LEU A 425 6.46 -24.81 10.85
N SER A 426 7.45 -25.30 11.58
CA SER A 426 8.01 -26.63 11.30
C SER A 426 6.99 -27.72 11.58
N HIS A 427 7.15 -28.88 10.95
CA HIS A 427 6.33 -30.07 11.23
C HIS A 427 6.30 -30.44 12.73
N ARG A 428 7.44 -30.32 13.41
CA ARG A 428 7.56 -30.53 14.86
C ARG A 428 6.73 -29.53 15.67
N GLN A 429 6.74 -28.25 15.28
CA GLN A 429 5.90 -27.24 15.93
C GLN A 429 4.42 -27.52 15.71
N ALA A 430 4.00 -27.90 14.50
CA ALA A 430 2.61 -28.29 14.21
C ALA A 430 2.16 -29.49 15.07
N LEU A 431 3.02 -30.51 15.22
CA LEU A 431 2.77 -31.63 16.13
C LEU A 431 2.65 -31.20 17.60
N SER A 432 3.49 -30.27 18.04
CA SER A 432 3.40 -29.71 19.40
C SER A 432 2.08 -28.98 19.61
N THR A 433 1.63 -28.18 18.64
CA THR A 433 0.35 -27.48 18.70
C THR A 433 -0.83 -28.45 18.78
N ALA A 434 -0.80 -29.56 18.04
CA ALA A 434 -1.83 -30.59 18.12
C ALA A 434 -1.91 -31.24 19.51
N ARG A 435 -0.75 -31.50 20.15
CA ARG A 435 -0.68 -32.09 21.50
C ARG A 435 -1.27 -31.18 22.57
N THR A 436 -1.04 -29.88 22.47
CA THR A 436 -1.52 -28.89 23.45
C THR A 436 -2.90 -28.34 23.14
N ALA A 437 -3.52 -28.73 22.01
CA ALA A 437 -4.84 -28.25 21.64
C ALA A 437 -5.92 -28.74 22.63
N ALA A 438 -6.89 -27.87 22.91
CA ALA A 438 -8.07 -28.15 23.73
C ALA A 438 -9.05 -29.08 22.99
N LEU A 439 -8.67 -30.35 22.83
CA LEU A 439 -9.41 -31.41 22.15
C LEU A 439 -9.71 -32.56 23.11
N SER A 440 -10.76 -33.32 22.79
CA SER A 440 -10.97 -34.64 23.41
C SER A 440 -9.80 -35.58 23.13
N SER A 441 -9.58 -36.56 24.01
CA SER A 441 -8.48 -37.53 23.86
C SER A 441 -8.55 -38.33 22.55
N GLY A 442 -9.75 -38.57 22.03
CA GLY A 442 -9.98 -39.18 20.72
C GLY A 442 -9.53 -38.29 19.56
N ASN A 443 -10.04 -37.05 19.52
CA ASN A 443 -9.73 -36.10 18.44
C ASN A 443 -8.25 -35.72 18.44
N ARG A 444 -7.62 -35.59 19.61
CA ARG A 444 -6.18 -35.33 19.73
C ARG A 444 -5.35 -36.45 19.11
N ARG A 445 -5.60 -37.71 19.48
CA ARG A 445 -4.89 -38.88 18.89
C ARG A 445 -5.08 -38.95 17.38
N MET A 446 -6.29 -38.67 16.89
CA MET A 446 -6.57 -38.67 15.46
C MET A 446 -5.79 -37.56 14.73
N LEU A 447 -5.78 -36.34 15.26
CA LEU A 447 -5.03 -35.22 14.69
C LEU A 447 -3.53 -35.48 14.67
N GLU A 448 -2.98 -36.06 15.75
CA GLU A 448 -1.57 -36.45 15.82
C GLU A 448 -1.23 -37.50 14.75
N ALA A 449 -2.06 -38.54 14.58
CA ALA A 449 -1.87 -39.55 13.55
C ALA A 449 -1.94 -38.95 12.13
N ILE A 450 -2.88 -38.02 11.89
CA ILE A 450 -2.97 -37.28 10.63
C ILE A 450 -1.65 -36.55 10.37
N LEU A 451 -1.20 -35.72 11.32
CA LEU A 451 0.03 -34.93 11.16
C LEU A 451 1.28 -35.80 10.96
N GLN A 452 1.38 -36.92 11.67
CA GLN A 452 2.47 -37.89 11.50
C GLN A 452 2.48 -38.52 10.10
N SER A 453 1.30 -38.71 9.50
CA SER A 453 1.17 -39.22 8.13
C SER A 453 1.45 -38.17 7.03
N ARG A 454 1.55 -36.88 7.38
CA ARG A 454 1.83 -35.80 6.42
C ARG A 454 3.33 -35.59 6.25
N SER A 455 3.70 -35.11 5.07
CA SER A 455 5.10 -34.88 4.74
C SER A 455 5.68 -33.74 5.58
N PRO A 456 6.85 -33.92 6.21
CA PRO A 456 7.55 -32.82 6.87
C PRO A 456 7.96 -31.69 5.91
N GLN A 457 7.91 -31.91 4.59
CA GLN A 457 8.22 -30.94 3.56
C GLN A 457 7.00 -30.10 3.13
N ASP A 458 5.79 -30.44 3.61
CA ASP A 458 4.61 -29.59 3.45
C ASP A 458 4.77 -28.29 4.22
N ILE A 459 3.96 -27.29 3.84
CA ILE A 459 4.01 -25.98 4.50
C ILE A 459 2.93 -25.90 5.57
N TYR A 460 3.35 -25.93 6.84
CA TYR A 460 2.47 -25.74 7.98
C TYR A 460 2.43 -24.26 8.35
N CYS A 461 1.23 -23.72 8.56
CA CYS A 461 1.07 -22.32 8.92
C CYS A 461 0.05 -22.16 10.03
N ARG A 462 0.34 -21.26 10.97
CA ARG A 462 -0.65 -20.64 11.84
C ARG A 462 -1.14 -19.35 11.18
N VAL A 463 -2.45 -19.11 11.24
CA VAL A 463 -3.07 -17.89 10.71
C VAL A 463 -4.25 -17.50 11.58
N HIS A 464 -4.49 -16.20 11.72
CA HIS A 464 -5.71 -15.69 12.33
C HIS A 464 -6.84 -15.60 11.31
N TYR A 465 -8.06 -15.93 11.72
CA TYR A 465 -9.26 -15.82 10.89
C TYR A 465 -10.44 -15.27 11.69
N ARG A 466 -11.41 -14.69 11.01
CA ARG A 466 -12.67 -14.20 11.59
C ARG A 466 -13.65 -15.37 11.70
N ALA A 467 -13.86 -15.86 12.92
CA ALA A 467 -14.71 -17.01 13.16
C ALA A 467 -16.17 -16.72 12.75
N GLY A 468 -16.79 -17.65 12.01
CA GLY A 468 -18.14 -17.49 11.48
C GLY A 468 -18.25 -16.55 10.27
N ASP A 469 -17.15 -15.99 9.75
CA ASP A 469 -17.15 -15.24 8.49
C ASP A 469 -17.18 -16.20 7.29
N ASN A 470 -18.19 -16.04 6.42
CA ASN A 470 -18.34 -16.89 5.25
C ASN A 470 -17.20 -16.71 4.23
N ASN A 471 -16.54 -15.55 4.19
CA ASN A 471 -15.46 -15.28 3.25
C ASN A 471 -14.20 -16.10 3.55
N ALA A 472 -13.89 -16.32 4.84
CA ALA A 472 -12.81 -17.21 5.23
C ALA A 472 -13.09 -18.65 4.77
N ILE A 473 -14.34 -19.09 4.92
CA ILE A 473 -14.79 -20.43 4.50
C ILE A 473 -14.75 -20.59 2.97
N MET A 474 -15.30 -19.63 2.23
CA MET A 474 -15.25 -19.61 0.77
C MET A 474 -13.82 -19.66 0.25
N ARG A 475 -12.88 -18.98 0.92
CA ARG A 475 -11.46 -19.03 0.55
C ARG A 475 -10.86 -20.42 0.71
N LEU A 476 -11.09 -21.06 1.86
CA LEU A 476 -10.60 -22.41 2.11
C LEU A 476 -11.16 -23.41 1.08
N ARG A 477 -12.45 -23.30 0.75
CA ARG A 477 -13.08 -24.10 -0.31
C ARG A 477 -12.45 -23.86 -1.68
N ALA A 478 -12.14 -22.61 -2.02
CA ALA A 478 -11.50 -22.25 -3.29
C ALA A 478 -10.08 -22.81 -3.42
N TRP A 479 -9.32 -22.92 -2.33
CA TRP A 479 -8.01 -23.59 -2.34
C TRP A 479 -8.13 -25.11 -2.45
N GLY A 480 -9.27 -25.67 -2.04
CA GLY A 480 -9.62 -27.07 -2.24
C GLY A 480 -8.59 -28.02 -1.61
N GLN A 481 -8.22 -29.06 -2.35
CA GLN A 481 -7.28 -30.10 -1.88
C GLN A 481 -5.85 -29.58 -1.57
N ASN A 482 -5.52 -28.37 -2.00
CA ASN A 482 -4.18 -27.79 -1.78
C ASN A 482 -3.98 -27.25 -0.36
N VAL A 483 -5.05 -27.18 0.43
CA VAL A 483 -5.03 -26.77 1.84
C VAL A 483 -5.80 -27.77 2.69
N GLU A 484 -5.26 -28.08 3.86
CA GLU A 484 -5.92 -28.90 4.86
C GLU A 484 -6.03 -28.11 6.17
N VAL A 485 -7.26 -27.91 6.65
CA VAL A 485 -7.49 -27.36 7.99
C VAL A 485 -7.21 -28.44 9.02
N LEU A 486 -6.26 -28.19 9.93
CA LEU A 486 -5.87 -29.09 11.00
C LEU A 486 -6.57 -28.73 12.32
N LEU A 487 -6.62 -27.43 12.64
CA LEU A 487 -7.33 -26.85 13.78
C LEU A 487 -7.99 -25.53 13.36
N PRO A 488 -9.12 -25.12 13.97
CA PRO A 488 -9.87 -25.84 15.00
C PRO A 488 -10.58 -27.09 14.45
N TRP A 489 -10.88 -28.04 15.34
CA TRP A 489 -11.39 -29.35 14.95
C TRP A 489 -12.74 -29.30 14.23
N ASP A 490 -13.65 -28.45 14.70
CA ASP A 490 -14.98 -28.35 14.10
C ASP A 490 -14.91 -27.78 12.68
N LEU A 491 -14.03 -26.81 12.45
CA LEU A 491 -13.77 -26.28 11.11
C LEU A 491 -13.15 -27.34 10.20
N ARG A 492 -12.22 -28.15 10.71
CA ARG A 492 -11.69 -29.31 9.99
C ARG A 492 -12.80 -30.28 9.58
N GLN A 493 -13.68 -30.64 10.51
CA GLN A 493 -14.79 -31.56 10.20
C GLN A 493 -15.73 -30.96 9.16
N ARG A 494 -16.04 -29.66 9.26
CA ARG A 494 -16.82 -28.95 8.24
C ARG A 494 -16.18 -29.04 6.86
N MET A 495 -14.89 -28.74 6.73
CA MET A 495 -14.18 -28.81 5.43
C MET A 495 -14.15 -30.24 4.88
N ARG A 496 -13.99 -31.24 5.75
CA ARG A 496 -14.06 -32.65 5.35
C ARG A 496 -15.45 -33.02 4.84
N SER A 497 -16.51 -32.65 5.56
CA SER A 497 -17.89 -32.93 5.16
C SER A 497 -18.21 -32.28 3.81
N ASP A 498 -17.83 -31.01 3.63
CA ASP A 498 -18.01 -30.29 2.35
C ASP A 498 -17.38 -31.06 1.18
N LEU A 499 -16.14 -31.58 1.34
CA LEU A 499 -15.44 -32.34 0.31
C LEU A 499 -16.07 -33.71 0.04
N VAL A 500 -16.55 -34.40 1.09
CA VAL A 500 -17.23 -35.70 0.94
C VAL A 500 -18.58 -35.54 0.25
N GLU A 501 -19.36 -34.51 0.60
CA GLU A 501 -20.63 -34.24 -0.06
C GLU A 501 -20.41 -33.84 -1.52
N SER A 502 -19.43 -32.98 -1.79
CA SER A 502 -19.09 -32.57 -3.15
C SER A 502 -18.65 -33.76 -4.01
N SER A 503 -17.86 -34.70 -3.47
CA SER A 503 -17.37 -35.85 -4.23
C SER A 503 -18.48 -36.81 -4.64
N ARG A 504 -19.56 -36.94 -3.85
CA ARG A 504 -20.73 -37.75 -4.18
C ARG A 504 -21.46 -37.28 -5.44
N TRP A 505 -21.31 -36.02 -5.84
CA TRP A 505 -21.93 -35.50 -7.07
C TRP A 505 -21.16 -35.88 -8.34
N TYR A 506 -19.92 -36.35 -8.19
CA TYR A 506 -19.04 -36.74 -9.31
C TYR A 506 -18.73 -38.24 -9.32
N GLN A 507 -19.38 -39.01 -8.44
CA GLN A 507 -19.41 -40.48 -8.45
C GLN A 507 -20.58 -40.94 -9.31
#